data_AF-A0AAE2BWM2-F1
#
_entry.id   AF-A0AAE2BWM2-F1
#
_cell.length_a   1.000
_cell.length_b   1.000
_cell.length_c   1.000
_cell.angle_alpha   90.00
_cell.angle_beta   90.00
_cell.angle_gamma   90.00
#
_symmetry.space_group_name_H-M   'P 1'
#
loop_
_entity.id
_entity.type
_entity.pdbx_description
1 polymer ?
#
loop_
_entity_poly.entity_id
_entity_poly.type
_entity_poly.pdbx_seq_one_letter_code
_entity_poly.pdbx_strand_id
1 'polypeptide(L)'
;MSVPLTRALPNLSKLEPLDGTNYKSWSQKLLIFFEQLDVDYALFQNPLETPPEASVLAITPADTSTVGTAKSEDEAKQKYDRDNKIVRGHLLNNMNNSVFDLFVNYRSAKDIWTTLETQYGGDDAGRKKYIVGKWLQFQMIDEKPIMDQSTNTIT
;
A
#
# COMPACT_ATOMS: atom_id res chain seq x y z
N MET A 1 -1.08 -32.51 8.23
CA MET A 1 0.21 -31.85 7.97
C MET A 1 -0.10 -30.52 7.30
N SER A 2 0.19 -29.40 7.94
CA SER A 2 -0.02 -28.07 7.35
C SER A 2 1.20 -27.75 6.49
N VAL A 3 1.00 -27.51 5.20
CA VAL A 3 2.06 -27.09 4.29
C VAL A 3 2.38 -25.63 4.62
N PRO A 4 3.63 -25.26 4.91
CA PRO A 4 3.99 -23.86 5.04
C PRO A 4 3.74 -23.20 3.68
N LEU A 5 2.80 -22.26 3.61
CA LEU A 5 2.67 -21.42 2.42
C LEU A 5 3.96 -20.60 2.36
N THR A 6 4.94 -21.05 1.57
CA THR A 6 6.08 -20.23 1.16
C THR A 6 5.48 -19.08 0.35
N ARG A 7 5.07 -18.02 1.04
CA ARG A 7 4.51 -16.81 0.43
C ARG A 7 5.67 -16.18 -0.33
N ALA A 8 5.76 -16.50 -1.62
CA ALA A 8 6.76 -15.92 -2.49
C ALA A 8 6.55 -14.40 -2.50
N LEU A 9 7.61 -13.65 -2.18
CA LEU A 9 7.59 -12.20 -2.22
C LEU A 9 7.13 -11.74 -3.62
N PRO A 10 6.17 -10.81 -3.74
CA PRO A 10 5.79 -10.19 -4.99
C PRO A 10 7.06 -9.69 -5.66
N ASN A 11 7.35 -10.25 -6.82
CA ASN A 11 8.48 -9.80 -7.61
C ASN A 11 8.11 -8.44 -8.23
N LEU A 12 8.61 -7.37 -7.62
CA LEU A 12 8.44 -6.01 -8.13
C LEU A 12 9.23 -5.76 -9.43
N SER A 13 10.12 -6.67 -9.84
CA SER A 13 10.86 -6.54 -11.11
C SER A 13 9.93 -6.58 -12.34
N LYS A 14 8.68 -7.02 -12.18
CA LYS A 14 7.62 -6.99 -13.20
C LYS A 14 6.55 -5.94 -12.94
N LEU A 15 6.76 -5.03 -11.99
CA LEU A 15 5.83 -3.93 -11.74
C LEU A 15 6.00 -2.88 -12.83
N GLU A 16 4.93 -2.64 -13.59
CA GLU A 16 4.90 -1.53 -14.54
C GLU A 16 4.90 -0.21 -13.77
N PRO A 17 5.73 0.78 -14.15
CA PRO A 17 5.73 2.08 -13.49
C PRO A 17 4.38 2.78 -13.56
N LEU A 18 4.07 3.60 -12.57
CA LEU A 18 2.87 4.43 -12.57
C LEU A 18 2.94 5.43 -13.72
N ASP A 19 1.97 5.35 -14.64
CA ASP A 19 1.84 6.24 -15.80
C ASP A 19 0.60 7.13 -15.77
N GLY A 20 -0.18 7.03 -14.69
CA GLY A 20 -1.45 7.74 -14.48
C GLY A 20 -2.69 6.95 -14.88
N THR A 21 -2.56 5.88 -15.68
CA THR A 21 -3.70 5.07 -16.13
C THR A 21 -3.83 3.76 -15.36
N ASN A 22 -2.69 3.21 -14.90
CA ASN A 22 -2.58 1.90 -14.27
C ASN A 22 -2.64 1.92 -12.72
N TYR A 23 -3.07 3.03 -12.10
CA TYR A 23 -3.00 3.25 -10.66
C TYR A 23 -3.57 2.10 -9.81
N LYS A 24 -4.73 1.53 -10.17
CA LYS A 24 -5.36 0.44 -9.40
C LYS A 24 -4.45 -0.78 -9.26
N SER A 25 -3.90 -1.26 -10.37
CA SER A 25 -3.05 -2.44 -10.37
C SER A 25 -1.69 -2.15 -9.74
N TRP A 26 -1.16 -0.95 -9.98
CA TRP A 26 0.08 -0.47 -9.39
C TRP A 26 -0.01 -0.39 -7.85
N SER A 27 -1.06 0.26 -7.34
CA SER A 27 -1.25 0.47 -5.90
C SER A 27 -1.48 -0.84 -5.16
N GLN A 28 -2.30 -1.75 -5.69
CA GLN A 28 -2.55 -3.05 -5.08
C GLN A 28 -1.28 -3.93 -5.01
N LYS A 29 -0.46 -3.93 -6.06
CA LYS A 29 0.80 -4.70 -6.06
C LYS A 29 1.80 -4.16 -5.03
N LEU A 30 1.90 -2.83 -4.89
CA LEU A 30 2.76 -2.22 -3.86
C LEU A 30 2.22 -2.43 -2.45
N LEU A 31 0.90 -2.34 -2.25
CA LEU A 31 0.29 -2.59 -0.95
C LEU A 31 0.58 -4.01 -0.46
N ILE A 32 0.33 -5.03 -1.29
CA ILE A 32 0.65 -6.43 -0.96
C ILE A 32 2.14 -6.59 -0.65
N PHE A 33 3.01 -5.89 -1.38
CA PHE A 33 4.45 -5.93 -1.11
C PHE A 33 4.80 -5.33 0.26
N PHE A 34 4.21 -4.19 0.63
CA PHE A 34 4.45 -3.56 1.93
C PHE A 34 3.85 -4.34 3.11
N GLU A 35 2.68 -4.96 2.95
CA GLU A 35 2.07 -5.86 3.94
C GLU A 35 3.00 -7.05 4.26
N GLN A 36 3.72 -7.55 3.25
CA GLN A 36 4.66 -8.64 3.47
C GLN A 36 5.96 -8.22 4.13
N LEU A 37 6.32 -6.94 4.01
CA LEU A 37 7.45 -6.35 4.71
C LEU A 37 7.08 -5.81 6.10
N ASP A 38 5.79 -5.86 6.47
CA ASP A 38 5.24 -5.30 7.72
C ASP A 38 5.54 -3.79 7.87
N VAL A 39 5.41 -3.05 6.76
CA VAL A 39 5.65 -1.60 6.70
C VAL A 39 4.50 -0.82 6.05
N ASP A 40 3.39 -1.48 5.69
CA ASP A 40 2.21 -0.85 5.08
C ASP A 40 1.59 0.22 5.99
N TYR A 41 1.74 0.08 7.30
CA TYR A 41 1.30 1.09 8.28
C TYR A 41 1.88 2.49 8.00
N ALA A 42 3.07 2.60 7.38
CA ALA A 42 3.68 3.89 7.03
C ALA A 42 2.92 4.65 5.93
N LEU A 43 2.03 3.98 5.18
CA LEU A 43 1.13 4.61 4.21
C LEU A 43 -0.05 5.33 4.88
N PHE A 44 -0.43 4.94 6.09
CA PHE A 44 -1.67 5.38 6.73
C PHE A 44 -1.44 6.19 7.99
N GLN A 45 -0.34 5.92 8.71
CA GLN A 45 -0.03 6.52 9.99
C GLN A 45 0.89 7.75 9.83
N ASN A 46 0.58 8.82 10.57
CA ASN A 46 1.50 9.96 10.73
C ASN A 46 2.69 9.54 11.60
N PRO A 47 3.85 10.24 11.51
CA PRO A 47 4.89 10.09 12.52
C PRO A 47 4.27 10.16 13.91
N LEU A 48 4.75 9.34 14.85
CA LEU A 48 4.37 9.46 16.26
C LEU A 48 4.70 10.88 16.71
N GLU A 49 3.69 11.75 16.73
CA GLU A 49 3.80 13.09 17.25
C GLU A 49 3.94 12.96 18.77
N THR A 50 5.12 13.27 19.29
CA THR A 50 5.25 13.60 20.71
C THR A 50 4.28 14.76 20.99
N PRO A 51 3.48 14.70 22.07
CA PRO A 51 2.67 15.84 22.47
C PRO A 51 3.55 17.09 22.55
N PRO A 52 3.11 18.26 22.05
CA PRO A 52 3.87 19.48 22.18
C PRO A 52 4.05 19.77 23.67
N GLU A 53 5.30 19.64 24.12
CA GLU A 53 5.77 20.10 25.42
C GLU A 53 5.63 21.63 25.49
N ALA A 54 4.42 22.09 25.80
CA ALA A 54 4.12 23.50 26.03
C ALA A 54 2.95 23.63 27.01
N SER A 55 3.11 23.11 28.23
CA SER A 55 2.47 23.61 29.46
C SER A 55 3.08 22.95 30.70
N VAL A 56 4.38 23.18 30.94
CA VAL A 56 4.98 22.96 32.26
C VAL A 56 4.91 24.27 33.04
N LEU A 57 3.77 24.51 33.68
CA LEU A 57 3.69 25.35 34.88
C LEU A 57 2.78 24.67 35.90
N ALA A 58 3.29 23.61 36.52
CA ALA A 58 2.94 23.27 37.89
C ALA A 58 4.00 22.32 38.45
N ILE A 59 4.80 22.82 39.37
CA ILE A 59 5.83 22.10 40.10
C ILE A 59 5.14 21.27 41.18
N THR A 60 5.38 19.95 41.22
CA THR A 60 5.37 19.16 42.46
C THR A 60 6.41 18.03 42.37
N PRO A 61 7.23 17.80 43.41
CA PRO A 61 8.24 16.75 43.42
C PRO A 61 7.72 15.50 44.16
N ALA A 62 7.69 14.34 43.50
CA ALA A 62 7.75 13.04 44.16
C ALA A 62 8.03 11.92 43.14
N ASP A 63 9.24 11.37 43.23
CA ASP A 63 9.64 9.97 42.99
C ASP A 63 9.42 9.30 41.61
N THR A 64 10.52 9.32 40.85
CA THR A 64 11.24 8.13 40.33
C THR A 64 10.42 7.04 39.61
N SER A 65 10.21 7.22 38.30
CA SER A 65 10.42 6.18 37.25
C SER A 65 10.09 6.74 35.86
N THR A 66 10.99 7.55 35.31
CA THR A 66 10.84 8.17 33.96
C THR A 66 12.07 7.94 33.08
N VAL A 67 12.81 6.85 33.29
CA VAL A 67 13.97 6.48 32.45
C VAL A 67 13.62 5.35 31.46
N GLY A 68 12.52 4.62 31.68
CA GLY A 68 12.11 3.50 30.82
C GLY A 68 11.29 3.88 29.57
N THR A 69 10.50 4.96 29.62
CA THR A 69 9.49 5.31 28.61
C THR A 69 10.05 6.11 27.42
N ALA A 70 10.98 7.03 27.67
CA ALA A 70 11.58 7.87 26.62
C ALA A 70 12.39 7.05 25.60
N LYS A 71 13.08 6.01 26.07
CA LYS A 71 13.89 5.13 25.20
C LYS A 71 13.02 4.36 24.19
N SER A 72 11.84 3.89 24.61
CA SER A 72 10.91 3.18 23.73
C SER A 72 10.25 4.10 22.69
N GLU A 73 10.01 5.36 23.04
CA GLU A 73 9.43 6.35 22.10
C GLU A 73 10.43 6.74 21.00
N ASP A 74 11.69 6.99 21.38
CA ASP A 74 12.76 7.28 20.42
C ASP A 74 13.03 6.10 19.48
N GLU A 75 12.98 4.87 20.00
CA GLU A 75 13.12 3.65 19.19
C GLU A 75 11.95 3.46 18.21
N ALA A 76 10.71 3.74 18.65
CA ALA A 76 9.52 3.68 17.81
C ALA A 76 9.57 4.74 16.69
N LYS A 77 10.00 5.96 17.00
CA LYS A 77 10.18 7.03 16.02
C LYS A 77 11.26 6.68 15.00
N GLN A 78 12.41 6.17 15.44
CA GLN A 78 13.48 5.72 14.54
C GLN A 78 13.03 4.55 13.66
N LYS A 79 12.22 3.62 14.18
CA LYS A 79 11.60 2.56 13.37
C LYS A 79 10.70 3.16 12.29
N TYR A 80 9.77 4.04 12.67
CA TYR A 80 8.89 4.73 11.73
C TYR A 80 9.69 5.46 10.64
N ASP A 81 10.73 6.22 11.00
CA ASP A 81 11.54 6.97 10.04
C ASP A 81 12.26 6.06 9.03
N ARG A 82 12.70 4.88 9.46
CA ARG A 82 13.28 3.87 8.56
C ARG A 82 12.24 3.30 7.63
N ASP A 83 11.09 2.89 8.15
CA ASP A 83 10.04 2.24 7.38
C ASP A 83 9.40 3.24 6.40
N ASN A 84 9.17 4.49 6.82
CA ASN A 84 8.75 5.57 5.94
C ASN A 84 9.73 5.81 4.78
N LYS A 85 11.05 5.79 5.03
CA LYS A 85 12.06 5.92 3.96
C LYS A 85 12.01 4.75 2.97
N ILE A 86 11.80 3.52 3.47
CA ILE A 86 11.67 2.31 2.63
C ILE A 86 10.44 2.44 1.73
N VAL A 87 9.27 2.69 2.33
CA VAL A 87 8.00 2.79 1.59
C VAL A 87 8.05 3.93 0.57
N ARG A 88 8.52 5.11 0.98
CA ARG A 88 8.71 6.25 0.09
C ARG A 88 9.65 5.93 -1.08
N GLY A 89 10.77 5.25 -0.82
CA GLY A 89 11.71 4.85 -1.86
C GLY A 89 11.07 3.92 -2.89
N HIS A 90 10.29 2.94 -2.44
CA HIS A 90 9.56 2.04 -3.33
C HIS A 90 8.46 2.72 -4.14
N LEU A 91 7.71 3.65 -3.54
CA LEU A 91 6.71 4.44 -4.26
C LEU A 91 7.38 5.22 -5.41
N LEU A 92 8.43 5.98 -5.09
CA LEU A 92 9.13 6.83 -6.07
C LEU A 92 9.81 6.00 -7.18
N ASN A 93 10.48 4.90 -6.82
CA ASN A 93 11.19 4.07 -7.80
C ASN A 93 10.27 3.38 -8.82
N ASN A 94 8.98 3.24 -8.50
CA ASN A 94 8.01 2.60 -9.37
C ASN A 94 7.08 3.62 -10.05
N MET A 95 7.47 4.88 -10.13
CA MET A 95 6.79 5.91 -10.92
C MET A 95 7.55 6.16 -12.22
N ASN A 96 6.86 6.63 -13.26
CA ASN A 96 7.56 7.22 -14.40
C ASN A 96 8.20 8.57 -13.99
N ASN A 97 9.11 9.09 -14.82
CA ASN A 97 9.85 10.31 -14.49
C ASN A 97 8.94 11.52 -14.22
N SER A 98 7.87 11.68 -15.02
CA SER A 98 6.95 12.81 -14.88
C SER A 98 6.21 12.80 -13.54
N VAL A 99 5.83 11.62 -13.04
CA VAL A 99 5.15 11.49 -11.75
C VAL A 99 6.20 11.57 -10.63
N PHE A 100 7.37 10.95 -10.79
CA PHE A 100 8.47 11.04 -9.83
C PHE A 100 8.84 12.49 -9.50
N ASP A 101 9.00 13.36 -10.52
CA ASP A 101 9.38 14.75 -10.34
C ASP A 101 8.38 15.56 -9.50
N LEU A 102 7.09 15.18 -9.53
CA LEU A 102 6.03 15.79 -8.71
C LEU A 102 6.15 15.40 -7.23
N PHE A 103 6.60 14.17 -6.95
CA PHE A 103 6.57 13.58 -5.61
C PHE A 103 7.93 13.49 -4.91
N VAL A 104 9.05 13.68 -5.61
CA VAL A 104 10.42 13.50 -5.06
C VAL A 104 10.69 14.30 -3.78
N ASN A 105 10.08 15.48 -3.67
CA ASN A 105 10.24 16.40 -2.52
C ASN A 105 9.38 16.03 -1.31
N TYR A 106 8.42 15.12 -1.47
CA TYR A 106 7.59 14.66 -0.36
C TYR A 106 8.43 13.81 0.59
N ARG A 107 8.32 14.09 1.89
CA ARG A 107 9.06 13.36 2.95
C ARG A 107 8.26 12.24 3.58
N SER A 108 6.95 12.27 3.43
CA SER A 108 5.98 11.33 3.99
C SER A 108 5.48 10.39 2.91
N ALA A 109 5.65 9.07 3.12
CA ALA A 109 5.09 8.04 2.26
C ALA A 109 3.56 8.12 2.21
N LYS A 110 2.93 8.42 3.35
CA LYS A 110 1.50 8.67 3.48
C LYS A 110 1.04 9.82 2.59
N ASP A 111 1.74 10.95 2.61
CA ASP A 111 1.32 12.13 1.85
C ASP A 111 1.38 11.85 0.34
N ILE A 112 2.41 11.11 -0.10
CA ILE A 112 2.50 10.62 -1.48
C ILE A 112 1.30 9.72 -1.78
N TRP A 113 1.06 8.71 -0.95
CA TRP A 113 -0.02 7.73 -1.14
C TRP A 113 -1.40 8.37 -1.23
N THR A 114 -1.76 9.22 -0.27
CA THR A 114 -3.06 9.92 -0.24
C THR A 114 -3.24 10.87 -1.42
N THR A 115 -2.17 11.55 -1.84
CA THR A 115 -2.24 12.43 -3.01
C THR A 115 -2.47 11.61 -4.29
N LEU A 116 -1.76 10.49 -4.46
CA LEU A 116 -1.96 9.59 -5.59
C LEU A 116 -3.37 9.00 -5.63
N GLU A 117 -3.90 8.59 -4.47
CA GLU A 117 -5.27 8.09 -4.37
C GLU A 117 -6.29 9.15 -4.78
N THR A 118 -6.08 10.40 -4.37
CA THR A 118 -6.96 11.52 -4.73
C THR A 118 -6.89 11.83 -6.23
N GLN A 119 -5.70 11.82 -6.83
CA GLN A 119 -5.48 12.19 -8.24
C GLN A 119 -5.87 11.07 -9.22
N TYR A 120 -5.58 9.81 -8.87
CA TYR A 120 -5.70 8.68 -9.79
C TYR A 120 -6.67 7.58 -9.31
N GLY A 121 -7.10 7.60 -8.04
CA GLY A 121 -8.03 6.62 -7.49
C GLY A 121 -9.48 6.80 -7.94
N GLY A 122 -9.90 8.04 -8.24
CA GLY A 122 -11.25 8.38 -8.70
C GLY A 122 -11.60 7.80 -10.08
N ASP A 123 -10.58 7.56 -10.91
CA ASP A 123 -10.74 7.06 -12.28
C ASP A 123 -11.25 5.60 -12.31
N ASP A 124 -11.12 4.86 -11.21
CA ASP A 124 -11.66 3.51 -11.05
C ASP A 124 -13.13 3.49 -10.59
N ALA A 125 -13.70 4.60 -10.09
CA ALA A 125 -15.15 4.65 -9.82
C ALA A 125 -15.95 4.61 -11.15
N GLY A 126 -15.42 5.23 -12.21
CA GLY A 126 -15.98 5.14 -13.57
C GLY A 126 -15.71 3.79 -14.25
N ARG A 127 -14.50 3.23 -14.09
CA ARG A 127 -14.10 1.95 -14.73
C ARG A 127 -14.61 0.69 -14.01
N LYS A 128 -14.78 0.69 -12.68
CA LYS A 128 -15.42 -0.42 -11.93
C LYS A 128 -16.84 -0.69 -12.43
N LYS A 129 -17.58 0.35 -12.86
CA LYS A 129 -18.92 0.20 -13.46
C LYS A 129 -18.88 -0.63 -14.75
N TYR A 130 -17.80 -0.53 -15.53
CA TYR A 130 -17.61 -1.28 -16.78
C TYR A 130 -17.10 -2.71 -16.56
N ILE A 131 -16.16 -2.92 -15.63
CA ILE A 131 -15.56 -4.24 -15.38
C ILE A 131 -16.53 -5.15 -14.59
N VAL A 132 -17.23 -4.63 -13.58
CA VAL A 132 -18.25 -5.39 -12.85
C VAL A 132 -19.41 -5.75 -13.78
N GLY A 133 -19.81 -4.86 -14.69
CA GLY A 133 -20.83 -5.15 -15.70
C GLY A 133 -20.41 -6.29 -16.64
N LYS A 134 -19.17 -6.29 -17.16
CA LYS A 134 -18.67 -7.40 -18.00
C LYS A 134 -18.50 -8.69 -17.22
N TRP A 135 -18.00 -8.65 -15.98
CA TRP A 135 -17.80 -9.86 -15.18
C TRP A 135 -19.13 -10.50 -14.75
N LEU A 136 -20.15 -9.71 -14.40
CA LEU A 136 -21.51 -10.23 -14.20
C LEU A 136 -22.11 -10.80 -15.49
N GLN A 137 -21.87 -10.16 -16.64
CA GLN A 137 -22.38 -10.64 -17.92
C GLN A 137 -21.70 -11.94 -18.37
N PHE A 138 -20.41 -12.14 -18.05
CA PHE A 138 -19.72 -13.43 -18.22
C PHE A 138 -20.21 -14.50 -17.24
N GLN A 139 -20.40 -14.15 -15.95
CA GLN A 139 -20.96 -15.07 -14.94
C GLN A 139 -22.38 -15.53 -15.27
N MET A 140 -23.22 -14.68 -15.87
CA MET A 140 -24.58 -15.07 -16.30
C MET A 140 -24.59 -15.93 -17.57
N ILE A 141 -23.50 -16.01 -18.34
CA ILE A 141 -23.40 -16.82 -19.56
C ILE A 141 -22.77 -18.19 -19.28
N ASP A 142 -21.99 -18.34 -18.19
CA ASP A 142 -21.25 -19.57 -17.85
C ASP A 142 -22.04 -20.61 -17.04
N GLU A 143 -23.34 -20.42 -16.78
CA GLU A 143 -24.21 -21.46 -16.21
C GLU A 143 -24.66 -22.53 -17.22
N LYS A 144 -24.05 -22.57 -18.41
CA LYS A 144 -24.22 -23.71 -19.34
C LYS A 144 -23.00 -24.63 -19.25
N PRO A 145 -23.16 -25.89 -18.78
CA PRO A 145 -22.03 -26.78 -18.59
C PRO A 145 -21.30 -27.07 -19.90
N ILE A 146 -19.98 -26.84 -19.90
CA ILE A 146 -19.03 -27.24 -20.95
C ILE A 146 -18.72 -28.73 -20.78
N MET A 147 -19.59 -29.59 -21.31
CA MET A 147 -19.36 -31.02 -21.58
C MET A 147 -20.50 -31.43 -22.51
N ASP A 148 -20.34 -31.78 -23.79
CA ASP A 148 -19.30 -32.57 -24.44
C ASP A 148 -19.24 -32.16 -25.94
N GLN A 149 -18.17 -31.49 -26.34
CA GLN A 149 -17.79 -31.31 -27.75
C GLN A 149 -16.36 -31.84 -27.94
N SER A 150 -16.23 -33.16 -27.90
CA SER A 150 -15.19 -33.89 -28.62
C SER A 150 -15.76 -35.28 -28.94
N THR A 151 -16.33 -35.52 -30.12
CA THR A 151 -15.59 -35.66 -31.37
C THR A 151 -16.43 -35.31 -32.62
N ASN A 152 -15.88 -34.42 -33.47
CA ASN A 152 -16.18 -34.27 -34.90
C ASN A 152 -15.96 -35.61 -35.65
N THR A 153 -16.94 -36.15 -36.39
CA THR A 153 -17.27 -36.00 -37.84
C THR A 153 -16.63 -37.05 -38.78
N ILE A 154 -17.39 -37.46 -39.82
CA ILE A 154 -17.00 -38.07 -41.13
C ILE A 154 -16.83 -39.61 -41.09
N THR A 155 -17.49 -40.48 -41.87
CA THR A 155 -18.21 -40.46 -43.18
C THR A 155 -19.48 -41.30 -43.10
#